data_AF-Q5FID2-F1
#
_entry.id   AF-Q5FID2-F1
#
_cell.length_a   1.000
_cell.length_b   1.000
_cell.length_c   1.000
_cell.angle_alpha   90.00
_cell.angle_beta   90.00
_cell.angle_gamma   90.00
#
_symmetry.space_group_name_H-M   'P 1'
#
loop_
_entity.id
_entity.type
_entity.pdbx_description
1 polymer ?
#
loop_
_entity_poly.entity_id
_entity_poly.type
_entity_poly.pdbx_seq_one_letter_code
_entity_poly.pdbx_strand_id
1 'polypeptide(L)'
;MRVLIVHNREISDFPPVRSLVDALIANKVKTTIITRDENNVLDSYGDKLKVLELLPYASNGNFKNTYKFFENRKLIRKWVKKEMKNNDIIWTTTDATVREIGPDLLNYKHVMQLMELVEYVPKFPLIPKKNLFKFNITKYAHHAWKIVVPEINRAYIQKVWWDLEKTPKILPK
;
A
#
# COMPACT_ATOMS: atom_id res chain seq x y z
N MET A 1 -12.81 -5.61 -14.59
CA MET A 1 -12.20 -5.33 -13.28
C MET A 1 -11.25 -4.15 -13.40
N ARG A 2 -11.26 -3.25 -12.43
CA ARG A 2 -10.41 -2.06 -12.33
C ARG A 2 -9.76 -2.03 -10.95
N VAL A 3 -8.44 -1.93 -10.91
CA VAL A 3 -7.65 -2.04 -9.67
C VAL A 3 -6.91 -0.73 -9.42
N LEU A 4 -7.04 -0.21 -8.20
CA LEU A 4 -6.21 0.87 -7.69
C LEU A 4 -5.09 0.29 -6.82
N ILE A 5 -3.84 0.38 -7.26
CA ILE A 5 -2.67 0.08 -6.43
C ILE A 5 -2.26 1.33 -5.66
N VAL A 6 -1.89 1.17 -4.40
CA VAL A 6 -1.29 2.26 -3.60
C VAL A 6 0.03 1.79 -3.01
N HIS A 7 1.11 2.48 -3.37
CA HIS A 7 2.47 2.20 -2.93
C HIS A 7 3.16 3.49 -2.53
N ASN A 8 3.21 3.80 -1.23
CA ASN A 8 3.80 5.05 -0.72
C ASN A 8 5.33 4.99 -0.57
N ARG A 9 6.04 4.40 -1.53
CA ARG A 9 7.50 4.40 -1.63
C ARG A 9 7.94 4.50 -3.09
N GLU A 10 9.24 4.65 -3.31
CA GLU A 10 9.86 4.62 -4.62
C GLU A 10 9.72 3.23 -5.24
N ILE A 11 8.99 3.11 -6.35
CA ILE A 11 8.59 1.81 -6.90
C ILE A 11 9.77 0.99 -7.42
N SER A 12 10.84 1.65 -7.86
CA SER A 12 12.05 0.97 -8.34
C SER A 12 12.73 0.10 -7.27
N ASP A 13 12.57 0.43 -5.98
CA ASP A 13 13.09 -0.34 -4.85
C ASP A 13 12.26 -1.59 -4.52
N PHE A 14 11.09 -1.76 -5.16
CA PHE A 14 10.11 -2.79 -4.81
C PHE A 14 9.72 -3.67 -6.02
N PRO A 15 10.61 -4.58 -6.46
CA PRO A 15 10.31 -5.52 -7.55
C PRO A 15 8.97 -6.26 -7.41
N PRO A 16 8.54 -6.72 -6.22
CA PRO A 16 7.25 -7.42 -6.11
C PRO A 16 6.02 -6.51 -6.34
N VAL A 17 6.16 -5.19 -6.29
CA VAL A 17 5.10 -4.25 -6.72
C VAL A 17 5.09 -4.13 -8.23
N ARG A 18 6.26 -4.09 -8.87
CA ARG A 18 6.36 -4.12 -10.34
C ARG A 18 5.78 -5.41 -10.91
N SER A 19 6.12 -6.56 -10.34
CA SER A 19 5.54 -7.86 -10.73
C SER A 19 4.02 -7.90 -10.58
N LEU A 20 3.45 -7.21 -9.58
CA LEU A 20 2.00 -7.07 -9.45
C LEU A 20 1.42 -6.26 -10.62
N VAL A 21 2.03 -5.12 -10.97
CA VAL A 21 1.62 -4.28 -12.10
C VAL A 21 1.69 -5.09 -13.40
N ASP A 22 2.81 -5.77 -13.64
CA ASP A 22 3.02 -6.65 -14.80
C ASP A 22 1.92 -7.71 -14.89
N ALA A 23 1.63 -8.42 -13.80
CA ALA A 23 0.62 -9.45 -13.76
C ALA A 23 -0.78 -8.90 -14.07
N LEU A 24 -1.14 -7.74 -13.52
CA LEU A 24 -2.45 -7.14 -13.78
C LEU A 24 -2.58 -6.69 -15.24
N ILE A 25 -1.54 -6.05 -15.79
CA ILE A 25 -1.54 -5.60 -17.19
C ILE A 25 -1.58 -6.80 -18.15
N ALA A 26 -0.79 -7.86 -17.90
CA ALA A 26 -0.80 -9.08 -18.69
C ALA A 26 -2.19 -9.74 -18.71
N ASN A 27 -2.92 -9.65 -17.59
CA ASN A 27 -4.30 -10.13 -17.47
C ASN A 27 -5.35 -9.11 -17.97
N LYS A 28 -4.94 -8.07 -18.69
CA LYS A 28 -5.82 -7.02 -19.27
C LYS A 28 -6.68 -6.30 -18.23
N VAL A 29 -6.19 -6.22 -16.99
CA VAL A 29 -6.85 -5.49 -15.90
C VAL A 29 -6.50 -4.02 -16.00
N LYS A 30 -7.52 -3.16 -16.04
CA LYS A 30 -7.32 -1.69 -16.00
C LYS A 30 -6.74 -1.30 -14.65
N THR A 31 -5.54 -0.74 -14.66
CA THR A 31 -4.75 -0.50 -13.45
C THR A 31 -4.43 0.97 -13.32
N THR A 32 -4.72 1.52 -12.14
CA THR A 32 -4.23 2.83 -11.69
C THR A 32 -3.28 2.59 -10.53
N ILE A 33 -2.15 3.29 -10.48
CA ILE A 33 -1.20 3.22 -9.37
C ILE A 33 -0.95 4.60 -8.78
N ILE A 34 -0.98 4.70 -7.45
CA ILE A 34 -0.53 5.87 -6.70
C ILE A 34 0.83 5.54 -6.10
N THR A 35 1.89 6.22 -6.55
CA THR A 35 3.27 5.90 -6.11
C THR A 35 4.28 7.02 -6.31
N ARG A 36 5.54 6.79 -5.92
CA ARG A 36 6.70 7.57 -6.37
C ARG A 36 7.44 6.76 -7.42
N ASP A 37 7.84 7.43 -8.48
CA ASP A 37 8.60 6.84 -9.57
C ASP A 37 9.68 7.82 -10.02
N GLU A 38 10.59 8.17 -9.12
CA GLU A 38 11.68 9.13 -9.38
C GLU A 38 12.64 8.61 -10.46
N ASN A 39 12.65 7.28 -10.69
CA ASN A 39 13.46 6.60 -11.71
C ASN A 39 12.70 6.31 -13.02
N ASN A 40 11.45 6.77 -13.15
CA ASN A 40 10.60 6.62 -14.34
C ASN A 40 10.48 5.16 -14.85
N VAL A 41 10.46 4.18 -13.95
CA VAL A 41 10.37 2.76 -14.36
C VAL A 41 8.97 2.40 -14.88
N LEU A 42 7.95 3.21 -14.57
CA LEU A 42 6.58 3.02 -15.03
C LEU A 42 6.30 3.58 -16.42
N ASP A 43 7.17 4.43 -16.98
CA ASP A 43 6.99 5.00 -18.33
C ASP A 43 6.87 3.90 -19.40
N SER A 44 7.55 2.77 -19.17
CA SER A 44 7.51 1.59 -20.05
C SER A 44 6.11 0.99 -20.25
N TYR A 45 5.15 1.27 -19.35
CA TYR A 45 3.78 0.77 -19.47
C TYR A 45 2.89 1.64 -20.37
N GLY A 46 3.26 2.91 -20.60
CA GLY A 46 2.47 3.88 -21.37
C GLY A 46 0.99 3.91 -20.96
N ASP A 47 0.09 3.92 -21.95
CA ASP A 47 -1.37 4.03 -21.72
C ASP A 47 -2.01 2.81 -21.01
N LYS A 48 -1.25 1.72 -20.80
CA LYS A 48 -1.76 0.54 -20.08
C LYS A 48 -1.88 0.78 -18.58
N LEU A 49 -1.19 1.78 -18.05
CA LEU A 49 -1.12 2.08 -16.63
C LEU A 49 -1.37 3.57 -16.39
N LYS A 50 -2.37 3.89 -15.57
CA LYS A 50 -2.54 5.27 -15.10
C LYS A 50 -1.69 5.49 -13.85
N VAL A 51 -0.69 6.37 -13.93
CA VAL A 51 0.18 6.72 -12.80
C VAL A 51 -0.30 8.01 -12.14
N LEU A 52 -0.34 8.01 -10.80
CA LEU A 52 -0.64 9.16 -9.97
C LEU A 52 0.52 9.39 -9.00
N GLU A 53 1.34 10.37 -9.32
CA GLU A 53 2.56 10.63 -8.56
C GLU A 53 2.29 11.26 -7.18
N LEU A 54 3.06 10.80 -6.20
CA LEU A 54 3.14 11.37 -4.85
C LEU A 54 4.25 12.42 -4.76
N LEU A 55 4.24 13.19 -3.67
CA LEU A 55 5.29 14.18 -3.45
C LEU A 55 6.63 13.47 -3.23
N PRO A 56 7.74 14.00 -3.79
CA PRO A 56 9.07 13.44 -3.63
C PRO A 56 9.50 13.45 -2.16
N TYR A 57 10.52 12.65 -1.84
CA TYR A 57 11.08 12.64 -0.50
C TYR A 57 11.61 14.02 -0.07
N ALA A 58 11.65 14.24 1.23
CA ALA A 58 12.14 15.49 1.79
C ALA A 58 13.65 15.52 1.75
N SER A 59 14.23 16.55 1.10
CA SER A 59 15.66 16.61 0.87
C SER A 59 16.50 17.07 2.05
N ASN A 60 15.96 17.67 3.13
CA ASN A 60 16.70 17.98 4.37
C ASN A 60 15.80 18.47 5.53
N GLY A 61 16.01 17.93 6.75
CA GLY A 61 15.51 18.46 8.05
C GLY A 61 14.26 17.79 8.67
N ASN A 62 14.33 17.41 9.96
CA ASN A 62 13.31 16.64 10.69
C ASN A 62 11.88 17.26 10.69
N PHE A 63 11.76 18.59 10.79
CA PHE A 63 10.44 19.26 10.81
C PHE A 63 9.75 19.27 9.44
N LYS A 64 10.52 19.49 8.36
CA LYS A 64 10.00 19.44 6.98
C LYS A 64 9.50 18.03 6.63
N ASN A 65 10.15 17.00 7.16
CA ASN A 65 9.78 15.60 6.96
C ASN A 65 8.40 15.29 7.57
N THR A 66 8.12 15.82 8.76
CA THR A 66 6.82 15.61 9.43
C THR A 66 5.68 16.32 8.70
N TYR A 67 5.89 17.56 8.25
CA TYR A 67 4.89 18.29 7.47
C TYR A 67 4.58 17.58 6.14
N LYS A 68 5.61 17.22 5.38
CA LYS A 68 5.48 16.46 4.12
C LYS A 68 4.80 15.12 4.31
N PHE A 69 5.00 14.44 5.44
CA PHE A 69 4.26 13.23 5.78
C PHE A 69 2.74 13.48 5.84
N PHE A 70 2.29 14.54 6.51
CA PHE A 70 0.88 14.87 6.57
C PHE A 70 0.32 15.33 5.22
N GLU A 71 1.09 16.06 4.41
CA GLU A 71 0.70 16.42 3.05
C GLU A 71 0.54 15.19 2.15
N ASN A 72 1.54 14.30 2.13
CA ASN A 72 1.46 13.05 1.38
C ASN A 72 0.27 12.20 1.84
N ARG A 73 0.03 12.12 3.15
CA ARG A 73 -1.14 11.41 3.69
C ARG A 73 -2.46 12.01 3.18
N LYS A 74 -2.59 13.34 3.18
CA LYS A 74 -3.77 14.02 2.63
C LYS A 74 -3.92 13.75 1.13
N LEU A 75 -2.81 13.80 0.39
CA LEU A 75 -2.79 13.55 -1.05
C LEU A 75 -3.20 12.11 -1.39
N ILE A 76 -2.64 11.11 -0.69
CA ILE A 76 -3.03 9.70 -0.83
C ILE A 76 -4.54 9.54 -0.60
N ARG A 77 -5.06 10.08 0.50
CA ARG A 77 -6.50 9.97 0.81
C ARG A 77 -7.38 10.64 -0.23
N LYS A 78 -6.97 11.82 -0.73
CA LYS A 78 -7.67 12.54 -1.81
C LYS A 78 -7.72 11.69 -3.07
N TRP A 79 -6.58 11.12 -3.49
CA TRP A 79 -6.52 10.28 -4.67
C TRP A 79 -7.31 8.99 -4.51
N VAL A 80 -7.19 8.30 -3.37
CA VAL A 80 -7.98 7.09 -3.08
C VAL A 80 -9.48 7.38 -3.19
N LYS A 81 -9.99 8.44 -2.55
CA LYS A 81 -11.41 8.81 -2.64
C LYS A 81 -11.86 9.13 -4.06
N LYS A 82 -11.00 9.78 -4.85
CA LYS A 82 -11.30 10.14 -6.24
C LYS A 82 -11.32 8.89 -7.14
N GLU A 83 -10.28 8.07 -7.06
CA GLU A 83 -10.08 6.93 -7.96
C GLU A 83 -10.98 5.74 -7.61
N MET A 84 -11.29 5.53 -6.32
CA MET A 84 -12.21 4.46 -5.92
C MET A 84 -13.66 4.66 -6.36
N LYS A 85 -14.04 5.84 -6.87
CA LYS A 85 -15.34 6.02 -7.57
C LYS A 85 -15.43 5.16 -8.84
N ASN A 86 -14.28 4.86 -9.46
CA ASN A 86 -14.19 4.20 -10.75
C ASN A 86 -13.47 2.85 -10.69
N ASN A 87 -12.97 2.45 -9.52
CA ASN A 87 -12.22 1.21 -9.32
C ASN A 87 -13.00 0.24 -8.44
N ASP A 88 -12.89 -1.06 -8.75
CA ASP A 88 -13.65 -2.11 -8.06
C ASP A 88 -12.96 -2.56 -6.77
N ILE A 89 -11.63 -2.43 -6.72
CA ILE A 89 -10.80 -2.93 -5.62
C ILE A 89 -9.56 -2.05 -5.44
N ILE A 90 -9.14 -1.89 -4.19
CA ILE A 90 -7.88 -1.23 -3.82
C ILE A 90 -6.86 -2.26 -3.33
N TRP A 91 -5.62 -2.15 -3.80
CA TRP A 91 -4.53 -3.05 -3.47
C TRP A 91 -3.40 -2.26 -2.82
N THR A 92 -3.21 -2.48 -1.52
CA THR A 92 -2.13 -1.86 -0.75
C THR A 92 -0.94 -2.80 -0.69
N THR A 93 0.28 -2.28 -0.80
CA THR A 93 1.50 -3.10 -0.92
C THR A 93 2.40 -3.06 0.33
N THR A 94 2.06 -2.24 1.31
CA THR A 94 2.78 -2.12 2.58
C THR A 94 1.81 -1.78 3.71
N ASP A 95 2.17 -2.15 4.93
CA ASP A 95 1.52 -1.72 6.17
C ASP A 95 1.49 -0.19 6.33
N ALA A 96 2.57 0.49 5.92
CA ALA A 96 2.65 1.95 5.92
C ALA A 96 1.59 2.58 5.01
N THR A 97 1.36 2.03 3.81
CA THR A 97 0.29 2.50 2.92
C THR A 97 -1.08 2.34 3.57
N VAL A 98 -1.35 1.19 4.20
CA VAL A 98 -2.62 0.95 4.91
C VAL A 98 -2.84 2.01 5.99
N ARG A 99 -1.80 2.36 6.76
CA ARG A 99 -1.84 3.44 7.76
C ARG A 99 -2.12 4.81 7.15
N GLU A 100 -1.47 5.14 6.03
CA GLU A 100 -1.65 6.46 5.41
C GLU A 100 -3.08 6.66 4.91
N ILE A 101 -3.64 5.67 4.22
CA ILE A 101 -5.06 5.68 3.83
C ILE A 101 -5.93 5.76 5.09
N GLY A 102 -5.69 4.88 6.05
CA GLY A 102 -6.43 4.84 7.31
C GLY A 102 -7.90 4.48 7.11
N PRO A 103 -8.84 5.06 7.89
CA PRO A 103 -10.22 4.57 7.95
C PRO A 103 -10.95 4.50 6.62
N ASP A 104 -10.58 5.34 5.65
CA ASP A 104 -11.16 5.33 4.30
C ASP A 104 -11.01 3.95 3.62
N LEU A 105 -9.94 3.19 3.94
CA LEU A 105 -9.70 1.86 3.36
C LEU A 105 -10.82 0.86 3.70
N LEU A 106 -11.43 1.00 4.88
CA LEU A 106 -12.49 0.09 5.36
C LEU A 106 -13.79 0.23 4.57
N ASN A 107 -13.96 1.32 3.81
CA ASN A 107 -15.13 1.53 2.96
C ASN A 107 -15.02 0.81 1.61
N TYR A 108 -13.89 0.14 1.34
CA TYR A 108 -13.59 -0.45 0.05
C TYR A 108 -13.25 -1.93 0.19
N LYS A 109 -13.62 -2.70 -0.83
CA LYS A 109 -13.05 -4.03 -1.04
C LYS A 109 -11.56 -3.85 -1.25
N HIS A 110 -10.74 -4.42 -0.36
CA HIS A 110 -9.30 -4.19 -0.38
C HIS A 110 -8.47 -5.46 -0.25
N VAL A 111 -7.29 -5.41 -0.86
CA VAL A 111 -6.22 -6.40 -0.71
C VAL A 111 -5.06 -5.77 0.05
N MET A 112 -4.51 -6.51 0.99
CA MET A 112 -3.29 -6.16 1.70
C MET A 112 -2.18 -7.11 1.26
N GLN A 113 -1.28 -6.63 0.41
CA GLN A 113 -0.01 -7.30 0.14
C GLN A 113 1.02 -6.81 1.14
N LEU A 114 1.58 -7.73 1.91
CA LEU A 114 2.59 -7.45 2.94
C LEU A 114 3.88 -8.10 2.49
N MET A 115 4.88 -7.27 2.22
CA MET A 115 6.18 -7.76 1.74
C MET A 115 7.04 -8.28 2.89
N GLU A 116 6.71 -7.96 4.13
CA GLU A 116 7.43 -8.33 5.35
C GLU A 116 6.44 -8.77 6.44
N LEU A 117 6.96 -9.40 7.51
CA LEU A 117 6.18 -9.63 8.71
C LEU A 117 5.87 -8.31 9.41
N VAL A 118 4.62 -8.16 9.87
CA VAL A 118 4.15 -6.92 10.50
C VAL A 118 3.57 -7.22 11.86
N GLU A 119 4.34 -6.95 12.89
CA GLU A 119 3.90 -7.05 14.29
C GLU A 119 3.35 -5.71 14.81
N TYR A 120 4.04 -4.63 14.44
CA TYR A 120 3.81 -3.30 14.97
C TYR A 120 3.88 -2.24 13.86
N VAL A 121 2.91 -1.34 13.86
CA VAL A 121 2.86 -0.19 12.95
C VAL A 121 2.67 1.09 13.76
N PRO A 122 3.65 2.01 13.82
CA PRO A 122 3.47 3.28 14.52
C PRO A 122 2.47 4.14 13.76
N LYS A 123 1.52 4.76 14.46
CA LYS A 123 0.52 5.67 13.87
C LYS A 123 1.14 6.96 13.33
N PHE A 124 2.24 7.41 13.93
CA PHE A 124 2.94 8.66 13.58
C PHE A 124 4.47 8.48 13.62
N PRO A 125 5.06 7.71 12.68
CA PRO A 125 6.47 7.27 12.74
C PRO A 125 7.49 8.41 12.90
N LEU A 126 7.17 9.61 12.41
CA LEU A 126 8.05 10.78 12.41
C LEU A 126 7.94 11.63 13.68
N ILE A 127 7.09 11.26 14.65
CA ILE A 127 6.92 12.01 15.90
C ILE A 127 7.49 11.18 17.06
N PRO A 128 8.70 11.52 17.58
CA PRO A 128 9.44 10.69 18.54
C PRO A 128 8.61 10.27 19.77
N LYS A 129 7.85 11.21 20.35
CA LYS A 129 7.01 10.97 21.54
C LYS A 129 5.63 10.37 21.24
N LYS A 130 5.18 10.36 19.97
CA LYS A 130 3.89 9.80 19.54
C LYS A 130 4.03 8.46 18.79
N ASN A 131 5.26 7.94 18.68
CA ASN A 131 5.54 6.56 18.30
C ASN A 131 5.01 5.53 19.30
N LEU A 132 4.38 5.94 20.40
CA LEU A 132 3.65 5.06 21.32
C LEU A 132 2.22 4.75 20.83
N PHE A 133 1.65 5.55 19.93
CA PHE A 133 0.32 5.27 19.40
C PHE A 133 0.39 4.18 18.33
N LYS A 134 -0.04 2.96 18.68
CA LYS A 134 -0.13 1.83 17.75
C LYS A 134 -1.25 2.08 16.74
N PHE A 135 -0.94 1.94 15.46
CA PHE A 135 -1.96 1.82 14.42
C PHE A 135 -2.51 0.40 14.45
N ASN A 136 -3.82 0.26 14.58
CA ASN A 136 -4.48 -1.04 14.61
C ASN A 136 -4.55 -1.62 13.18
N ILE A 137 -3.43 -2.18 12.71
CA ILE A 137 -3.31 -2.81 11.40
C ILE A 137 -4.16 -4.09 11.30
N THR A 138 -4.33 -4.82 12.42
CA THR A 138 -5.10 -6.06 12.46
C THR A 138 -6.57 -5.81 12.12
N LYS A 139 -7.15 -4.68 12.56
CA LYS A 139 -8.50 -4.26 12.15
C LYS A 139 -8.66 -4.27 10.63
N TYR A 140 -7.69 -3.73 9.89
CA TYR A 140 -7.74 -3.69 8.43
C TYR A 140 -7.55 -5.08 7.85
N ALA A 141 -6.63 -5.87 8.41
CA ALA A 141 -6.42 -7.26 8.01
C ALA A 141 -7.70 -8.11 8.11
N HIS A 142 -8.47 -8.00 9.20
CA HIS A 142 -9.76 -8.69 9.34
C HIS A 142 -10.82 -8.22 8.34
N HIS A 143 -10.76 -6.97 7.89
CA HIS A 143 -11.68 -6.43 6.87
C HIS A 143 -11.17 -6.66 5.44
N ALA A 144 -9.93 -7.14 5.26
CA ALA A 144 -9.34 -7.32 3.96
C ALA A 144 -10.03 -8.47 3.22
N TRP A 145 -10.35 -8.25 1.95
CA TRP A 145 -10.89 -9.32 1.09
C TRP A 145 -9.86 -10.44 0.91
N LYS A 146 -8.58 -10.06 0.78
CA LYS A 146 -7.42 -10.95 0.78
C LYS A 146 -6.23 -10.28 1.44
N ILE A 147 -5.43 -11.10 2.12
CA ILE A 147 -4.08 -10.75 2.53
C ILE A 147 -3.13 -11.62 1.71
N VAL A 148 -2.08 -11.00 1.18
CA VAL A 148 -1.12 -11.64 0.28
C VAL A 148 0.28 -11.45 0.85
N VAL A 149 1.06 -12.52 0.92
CA VAL A 149 2.44 -12.53 1.46
C VAL A 149 3.38 -13.33 0.55
N PRO A 150 4.72 -13.16 0.64
CA PRO A 150 5.65 -13.80 -0.30
C PRO A 150 5.81 -15.31 -0.11
N GLU A 151 5.65 -15.83 1.12
CA GLU A 151 5.95 -17.23 1.43
C GLU A 151 5.12 -17.77 2.60
N ILE A 152 5.11 -19.11 2.72
CA ILE A 152 4.17 -19.87 3.56
C ILE A 152 4.38 -19.68 5.06
N ASN A 153 5.62 -19.56 5.52
CA ASN A 153 5.95 -19.33 6.93
C ASN A 153 5.42 -17.95 7.36
N ARG A 154 5.62 -16.91 6.55
CA ARG A 154 5.04 -15.57 6.75
C ARG A 154 3.54 -15.63 6.81
N ALA A 155 2.89 -16.44 5.97
CA ALA A 155 1.45 -16.60 6.03
C ALA A 155 0.99 -17.19 7.37
N TYR A 156 1.65 -18.24 7.87
CA TYR A 156 1.31 -18.83 9.16
C TYR A 156 1.64 -17.91 10.35
N ILE A 157 2.82 -17.28 10.36
CA ILE A 157 3.22 -16.35 11.42
C ILE A 157 2.24 -15.17 11.47
N GLN A 158 1.94 -14.54 10.32
CA GLN A 158 1.04 -13.40 10.27
C GLN A 158 -0.39 -13.79 10.65
N LYS A 159 -0.84 -15.00 10.28
CA LYS A 159 -2.13 -15.55 10.72
C LYS A 159 -2.23 -15.58 12.24
N VAL A 160 -1.22 -16.13 12.92
CA VAL A 160 -1.21 -16.24 14.38
C VAL A 160 -1.08 -14.87 15.04
N TRP A 161 -0.15 -14.03 14.59
CA TRP A 161 0.05 -12.69 15.17
C TRP A 161 -1.15 -11.77 15.09
N TRP A 162 -1.98 -11.94 14.06
CA TRP A 162 -3.17 -11.11 13.83
C TRP A 162 -4.49 -11.84 14.06
N ASP A 163 -4.45 -13.06 14.59
CA ASP A 163 -5.64 -13.89 14.85
C ASP A 163 -6.58 -14.02 13.62
N LEU A 164 -5.99 -14.24 12.44
CA LEU A 164 -6.76 -14.29 11.19
C LEU A 164 -7.48 -15.64 11.05
N GLU A 165 -8.77 -15.59 10.73
CA GLU A 165 -9.58 -16.78 10.42
C GLU A 165 -8.97 -17.59 9.25
N LYS A 166 -8.54 -16.87 8.19
CA LYS A 166 -8.02 -17.45 6.95
C LYS A 166 -6.53 -17.18 6.83
N THR A 167 -5.78 -18.21 6.44
CA THR A 167 -4.36 -18.07 6.13
C THR A 167 -4.17 -17.12 4.94
N PRO A 168 -3.27 -16.12 5.04
CA PRO A 168 -2.87 -15.28 3.90
C PRO A 168 -2.53 -16.10 2.66
N LYS A 169 -2.81 -15.54 1.48
CA LYS A 169 -2.45 -16.15 0.20
C LYS A 169 -0.99 -15.89 -0.13
N ILE A 170 -0.35 -16.85 -0.77
CA ILE A 170 1.04 -16.72 -1.20
C ILE A 170 1.06 -16.07 -2.58
N LEU A 171 1.99 -15.14 -2.81
CA LEU A 171 2.25 -14.64 -4.16
C LEU A 171 2.63 -15.83 -5.06
N PRO A 172 1.99 -15.98 -6.24
CA PRO A 172 2.41 -17.00 -7.18
C PRO A 172 3.85 -16.73 -7.63
N LYS A 173 4.62 -17.82 -7.76
CA LYS A 173 6.00 -17.79 -8.27
C LYS A 173 6.02 -17.78 -9.78
#